data_AF-A0A3S0I0N7-F1
#
_entry.id   AF-A0A3S0I0N7-F1
#
_cell.length_a   1.000
_cell.length_b   1.000
_cell.length_c   1.000
_cell.angle_alpha   90.00
_cell.angle_beta   90.00
_cell.angle_gamma   90.00
#
_symmetry.space_group_name_H-M   'P 1'
#
loop_
_entity.id
_entity.type
_entity.pdbx_description
1 polymer ?
#
loop_
_entity_poly.entity_id
_entity_poly.type
_entity_poly.pdbx_seq_one_letter_code
_entity_poly.pdbx_strand_id
1 'polypeptide(L)'
;MTHTHTHTTHAAHGHVDHGGPIDSPILVEVTRGGMVESVHRGRACLVDAAGHRLAQWGDVTAPVYPRSAIAALQALPLVDSGALDAFELGDSELALACASHSGEIRHTRLLESWVKRLGLSADDLDCGPQVPTDPDTAADLIRDGQAPTVFHNTGAGKHAGLLTTIRHRNEPVKGYTRFDHPAQQRLLGVLEQMSGQDLSQAPWGVDHCGLPTIGIPLEAVAYAMARLADPVDLPDARASAANRIVKAWKAHPHLIGGKDSFDTRMMQASGGRVLVKSGAEGIACAVLPKEGVAIALKIEDGSARARDVAMAALIRATDALNEEQWSRAADLLIVPQLNRAGREVGVIQAAEGWPVLEA
;
A
#
# COMPACT_ATOMS: atom_id res chain seq x y z
N MET A 1 -0.55 -13.97 -45.78
CA MET A 1 -1.68 -13.25 -45.16
C MET A 1 -1.15 -12.59 -43.90
N THR A 2 -0.99 -11.28 -43.94
CA THR A 2 -0.57 -10.46 -42.79
C THR A 2 -1.73 -10.37 -41.80
N HIS A 3 -1.59 -10.99 -40.63
CA HIS A 3 -2.53 -10.81 -39.53
C HIS A 3 -2.29 -9.45 -38.90
N THR A 4 -3.08 -8.47 -39.29
CA THR A 4 -3.25 -7.22 -38.55
C THR A 4 -3.99 -7.54 -37.25
N HIS A 5 -3.26 -7.59 -36.13
CA HIS A 5 -3.87 -7.59 -34.81
C HIS A 5 -4.37 -6.17 -34.53
N THR A 6 -5.67 -5.95 -34.73
CA THR A 6 -6.36 -4.77 -34.21
C THR A 6 -6.44 -4.91 -32.69
N HIS A 7 -5.53 -4.25 -31.99
CA HIS A 7 -5.59 -4.08 -30.54
C HIS A 7 -6.75 -3.13 -30.21
N THR A 8 -7.92 -3.67 -29.88
CA THR A 8 -8.92 -2.91 -29.12
C THR A 8 -8.36 -2.74 -27.70
N THR A 9 -7.64 -1.65 -27.47
CA THR A 9 -7.37 -1.15 -26.12
C THR A 9 -8.72 -0.83 -25.50
N HIS A 10 -9.19 -1.64 -24.55
CA HIS A 10 -10.19 -1.16 -23.61
C HIS A 10 -9.54 -0.01 -22.84
N ALA A 11 -9.89 1.22 -23.22
CA ALA A 11 -9.35 2.39 -22.56
C ALA A 11 -9.87 2.40 -21.11
N ALA A 12 -9.01 2.83 -20.19
CA ALA A 12 -9.44 3.17 -18.84
C ALA A 12 -10.56 4.21 -18.95
N HIS A 13 -11.75 3.88 -18.46
CA HIS A 13 -12.94 4.72 -18.53
C HIS A 13 -13.48 4.95 -17.12
N GLY A 14 -13.93 6.18 -16.87
CA GLY A 14 -14.45 6.61 -15.58
C GLY A 14 -13.87 7.97 -15.17
N HIS A 15 -14.74 8.87 -14.73
CA HIS A 15 -14.35 10.13 -14.11
C HIS A 15 -14.92 10.16 -12.69
N VAL A 16 -14.04 10.31 -11.70
CA VAL A 16 -14.44 10.62 -10.33
C VAL A 16 -14.03 12.06 -10.09
N ASP A 17 -15.02 12.92 -9.88
CA ASP A 17 -14.78 14.28 -9.45
C ASP A 17 -14.53 14.29 -7.94
N HIS A 18 -13.32 14.65 -7.53
CA HIS A 18 -12.99 14.84 -6.13
C HIS A 18 -13.39 16.24 -5.60
N GLY A 19 -13.91 17.12 -6.47
CA GLY A 19 -14.28 18.51 -6.19
C GLY A 19 -15.70 18.74 -5.67
N GLY A 20 -16.43 17.69 -5.26
CA GLY A 20 -17.72 17.79 -4.56
C GLY A 20 -17.64 18.64 -3.27
N PRO A 21 -18.79 18.98 -2.64
CA PRO A 21 -18.85 19.96 -1.56
C PRO A 21 -17.83 19.66 -0.44
N ILE A 22 -17.03 20.69 -0.11
CA ILE A 22 -15.88 20.63 0.78
C ILE A 22 -16.33 20.31 2.21
N ASP A 23 -15.98 19.14 2.71
CA ASP A 23 -15.90 18.88 4.16
C ASP A 23 -14.67 18.05 4.54
N SER A 24 -13.63 17.97 3.69
CA SER A 24 -12.36 17.36 4.09
C SER A 24 -11.67 18.26 5.14
N PRO A 25 -11.54 17.80 6.40
CA PRO A 25 -10.92 18.61 7.44
C PRO A 25 -9.42 18.78 7.17
N ILE A 26 -8.84 19.80 7.80
CA ILE A 26 -7.39 19.96 7.85
C ILE A 26 -6.86 18.87 8.78
N LEU A 27 -6.03 17.97 8.25
CA LEU A 27 -5.45 16.87 9.04
C LEU A 27 -4.05 17.21 9.52
N VAL A 28 -3.30 17.98 8.74
CA VAL A 28 -1.88 18.28 9.00
C VAL A 28 -1.59 19.74 8.73
N GLU A 29 -0.78 20.32 9.61
CA GLU A 29 -0.23 21.66 9.48
C GLU A 29 1.28 21.60 9.29
N VAL A 30 1.80 22.51 8.48
CA VAL A 30 3.23 22.76 8.33
C VAL A 30 3.49 24.17 8.83
N THR A 31 4.36 24.30 9.82
CA THR A 31 4.72 25.60 10.40
C THR A 31 6.08 26.06 9.91
N ARG A 32 6.26 27.39 9.94
CA ARG A 32 7.57 28.04 9.88
C ARG A 32 7.63 29.12 10.96
N GLY A 33 8.53 28.95 11.92
CA GLY A 33 8.48 29.71 13.16
C GLY A 33 7.14 29.51 13.88
N GLY A 34 6.50 30.59 14.31
CA GLY A 34 5.21 30.54 15.02
C GLY A 34 3.97 30.57 14.13
N MET A 35 4.10 30.46 12.80
CA MET A 35 2.98 30.58 11.85
C MET A 35 2.76 29.28 11.08
N VAL A 36 1.49 28.89 10.90
CA VAL A 36 1.08 27.86 9.95
C VAL A 36 1.32 28.38 8.53
N GLU A 37 2.26 27.77 7.82
CA GLU A 37 2.66 28.11 6.45
C GLU A 37 1.83 27.33 5.42
N SER A 38 1.46 26.09 5.72
CA SER A 38 0.64 25.25 4.84
C SER A 38 -0.25 24.30 5.62
N VAL A 39 -1.36 23.91 5.01
CA VAL A 39 -2.28 22.91 5.54
C VAL A 39 -2.49 21.81 4.51
N HIS A 40 -2.70 20.58 4.98
CA HIS A 40 -3.08 19.46 4.15
C HIS A 40 -4.44 18.93 4.60
N ARG A 41 -5.39 18.90 3.67
CA ARG A 41 -6.73 18.35 3.87
C ARG A 41 -6.76 16.90 3.47
N GLY A 42 -7.66 16.14 4.09
CA GLY A 42 -7.78 14.72 3.78
C GLY A 42 -9.04 14.10 4.35
N ARG A 43 -9.16 12.81 4.09
CA ARG A 43 -10.27 11.95 4.52
C ARG A 43 -9.69 10.74 5.19
N ALA A 44 -10.32 10.27 6.24
CA ALA A 44 -9.91 9.05 6.92
C ALA A 44 -11.09 8.33 7.54
N CYS A 45 -10.96 7.04 7.74
CA CYS A 45 -11.92 6.23 8.49
C CYS A 45 -11.21 5.14 9.27
N LEU A 46 -11.83 4.76 10.38
CA LEU A 46 -11.49 3.61 11.20
C LEU A 46 -12.67 2.64 11.16
N VAL A 47 -12.44 1.40 10.75
CA VAL A 47 -13.48 0.39 10.54
C VAL A 47 -13.05 -0.92 11.21
N ASP A 48 -14.00 -1.62 11.83
CA ASP A 48 -13.77 -2.97 12.37
C ASP A 48 -14.03 -4.08 11.34
N ALA A 49 -13.61 -5.31 11.64
CA ALA A 49 -13.80 -6.45 10.75
C ALA A 49 -15.26 -6.89 10.57
N ALA A 50 -16.18 -6.39 11.40
CA ALA A 50 -17.63 -6.59 11.23
C ALA A 50 -18.25 -5.53 10.29
N GLY A 51 -17.48 -4.52 9.86
CA GLY A 51 -17.92 -3.45 8.96
C GLY A 51 -18.49 -2.23 9.67
N HIS A 52 -18.38 -2.14 11.00
CA HIS A 52 -18.79 -0.94 11.73
C HIS A 52 -17.74 0.16 11.55
N ARG A 53 -18.20 1.33 11.12
CA ARG A 53 -17.39 2.53 11.06
C ARG A 53 -17.29 3.15 12.45
N LEU A 54 -16.13 2.97 13.08
CA LEU A 54 -15.85 3.45 14.44
C LEU A 54 -15.56 4.95 14.47
N ALA A 55 -14.95 5.48 13.41
CA ALA A 55 -14.73 6.91 13.24
C ALA A 55 -14.58 7.28 11.76
N GLN A 56 -14.87 8.54 11.43
CA GLN A 56 -14.68 9.10 10.10
C GLN A 56 -14.29 10.58 10.15
N TRP A 57 -13.56 11.02 9.13
CA TRP A 57 -13.21 12.41 8.89
C TRP A 57 -13.36 12.69 7.39
N GLY A 58 -14.23 13.65 7.04
CA GLY A 58 -14.58 13.96 5.65
C GLY A 58 -15.47 12.90 4.98
N ASP A 59 -15.65 13.01 3.65
CA ASP A 59 -16.45 12.07 2.86
C ASP A 59 -15.66 10.78 2.55
N VAL A 60 -15.91 9.75 3.34
CA VAL A 60 -15.27 8.43 3.22
C VAL A 60 -15.98 7.49 2.25
N THR A 61 -17.13 7.92 1.71
CA THR A 61 -17.91 7.17 0.70
C THR A 61 -17.39 7.44 -0.71
N ALA A 62 -16.69 8.57 -0.90
CA ALA A 62 -16.05 8.89 -2.17
C ALA A 62 -15.03 7.81 -2.60
N PRO A 63 -15.09 7.35 -3.86
CA PRO A 63 -14.10 6.43 -4.39
C PRO A 63 -12.70 7.06 -4.40
N VAL A 64 -11.71 6.29 -4.01
CA VAL A 64 -10.28 6.61 -4.15
C VAL A 64 -9.59 5.50 -4.92
N TYR A 65 -8.46 5.81 -5.55
CA TYR A 65 -7.54 4.75 -5.97
C TYR A 65 -6.70 4.32 -4.76
N PRO A 66 -6.85 3.09 -4.24
CA PRO A 66 -6.09 2.63 -3.08
C PRO A 66 -4.62 2.35 -3.42
N ARG A 67 -4.31 2.13 -4.70
CA ARG A 67 -2.95 1.91 -5.23
C ARG A 67 -2.19 0.87 -4.40
N SER A 68 -0.89 1.06 -4.18
CA SER A 68 -0.06 0.16 -3.38
C SER A 68 -0.47 0.02 -1.91
N ALA A 69 -1.39 0.82 -1.36
CA ALA A 69 -1.81 0.68 0.04
C ALA A 69 -2.55 -0.64 0.31
N ILE A 70 -3.12 -1.25 -0.74
CA ILE A 70 -3.83 -2.55 -0.67
C ILE A 70 -3.00 -3.72 -1.19
N ALA A 71 -1.68 -3.58 -1.28
CA ALA A 71 -0.81 -4.65 -1.79
C ALA A 71 -0.97 -5.98 -1.02
N ALA A 72 -1.31 -5.92 0.27
CA ALA A 72 -1.65 -7.09 1.07
C ALA A 72 -2.91 -7.82 0.56
N LEU A 73 -3.95 -7.10 0.13
CA LEU A 73 -5.13 -7.71 -0.49
C LEU A 73 -4.76 -8.35 -1.85
N GLN A 74 -3.88 -7.69 -2.61
CA GLN A 74 -3.42 -8.18 -3.91
C GLN A 74 -2.57 -9.46 -3.78
N ALA A 75 -1.99 -9.73 -2.61
CA ALA A 75 -1.22 -10.93 -2.32
C ALA A 75 -2.10 -12.12 -1.88
N LEU A 76 -3.40 -11.95 -1.60
CA LEU A 76 -4.28 -13.05 -1.19
C LEU A 76 -4.29 -14.22 -2.19
N PRO A 77 -4.42 -13.99 -3.52
CA PRO A 77 -4.34 -15.06 -4.52
C PRO A 77 -3.05 -15.87 -4.51
N LEU A 78 -1.92 -15.28 -4.11
CA LEU A 78 -0.65 -15.99 -4.03
C LEU A 78 -0.74 -17.12 -3.00
N VAL A 79 -1.49 -16.92 -1.92
CA VAL A 79 -1.59 -17.86 -0.81
C VAL A 79 -2.80 -18.78 -0.94
N ASP A 80 -4.00 -18.22 -1.16
CA ASP A 80 -5.23 -19.01 -1.15
C ASP A 80 -5.40 -19.91 -2.39
N SER A 81 -4.64 -19.67 -3.46
CA SER A 81 -4.53 -20.57 -4.60
C SER A 81 -3.58 -21.75 -4.36
N GLY A 82 -2.77 -21.72 -3.30
CA GLY A 82 -1.69 -22.67 -3.05
C GLY A 82 -0.40 -22.39 -3.83
N ALA A 83 -0.34 -21.30 -4.61
CA ALA A 83 0.82 -20.97 -5.43
C ALA A 83 2.10 -20.69 -4.62
N LEU A 84 1.97 -20.04 -3.46
CA LEU A 84 3.10 -19.77 -2.55
C LEU A 84 3.81 -21.07 -2.15
N ASP A 85 3.03 -22.08 -1.74
CA ASP A 85 3.57 -23.37 -1.29
C ASP A 85 4.07 -24.22 -2.47
N ALA A 86 3.36 -24.20 -3.60
CA ALA A 86 3.74 -24.95 -4.80
C ALA A 86 5.10 -24.52 -5.40
N PHE A 87 5.52 -23.28 -5.16
CA PHE A 87 6.83 -22.75 -5.58
C PHE A 87 7.83 -22.61 -4.42
N GLU A 88 7.53 -23.23 -3.27
CA GLU A 88 8.39 -23.26 -2.07
C GLU A 88 8.82 -21.86 -1.60
N LEU A 89 7.91 -20.90 -1.68
CA LEU A 89 8.15 -19.51 -1.30
C LEU A 89 7.85 -19.30 0.19
N GLY A 90 8.61 -18.43 0.84
CA GLY A 90 8.52 -18.20 2.28
C GLY A 90 7.86 -16.86 2.65
N ASP A 91 7.93 -16.56 3.95
CA ASP A 91 7.41 -15.32 4.52
C ASP A 91 8.11 -14.07 3.92
N SER A 92 9.36 -14.19 3.45
CA SER A 92 10.08 -13.09 2.81
C SER A 92 9.54 -12.74 1.42
N GLU A 93 9.28 -13.73 0.57
CA GLU A 93 8.62 -13.51 -0.73
C GLU A 93 7.18 -13.03 -0.55
N LEU A 94 6.46 -13.58 0.42
CA LEU A 94 5.10 -13.13 0.72
C LEU A 94 5.08 -11.67 1.21
N ALA A 95 6.01 -11.27 2.07
CA ALA A 95 6.15 -9.87 2.45
C ALA A 95 6.47 -8.98 1.25
N LEU A 96 7.38 -9.42 0.36
CA LEU A 96 7.72 -8.65 -0.83
C LEU A 96 6.54 -8.56 -1.82
N ALA A 97 5.66 -9.57 -1.87
CA ALA A 97 4.41 -9.53 -2.63
C ALA A 97 3.45 -8.43 -2.13
N CYS A 98 3.54 -8.07 -0.84
CA CYS A 98 2.74 -7.03 -0.20
C CYS A 98 3.44 -5.64 -0.25
N ALA A 99 4.57 -5.52 -0.94
CA ALA A 99 5.44 -4.36 -0.80
C ALA A 99 5.18 -3.24 -1.81
N SER A 100 5.76 -2.09 -1.47
CA SER A 100 6.14 -1.04 -2.41
C SER A 100 7.57 -0.63 -2.06
N HIS A 101 8.51 -1.53 -2.30
CA HIS A 101 9.85 -1.50 -1.70
C HIS A 101 10.76 -0.41 -2.26
N SER A 102 11.83 -0.06 -1.54
CA SER A 102 12.72 1.04 -1.97
C SER A 102 13.76 0.70 -3.03
N GLY A 103 13.80 -0.55 -3.50
CA GLY A 103 14.71 -0.97 -4.58
C GLY A 103 16.10 -1.36 -4.10
N GLU A 104 16.31 -1.42 -2.78
CA GLU A 104 17.60 -1.82 -2.19
C GLU A 104 18.04 -3.24 -2.59
N ILE A 105 19.34 -3.51 -2.45
CA ILE A 105 19.98 -4.79 -2.84
C ILE A 105 19.32 -6.04 -2.25
N ARG A 106 18.75 -5.93 -1.05
CA ARG A 106 17.98 -7.01 -0.41
C ARG A 106 16.73 -7.37 -1.23
N HIS A 107 16.02 -6.36 -1.73
CA HIS A 107 14.80 -6.55 -2.52
C HIS A 107 15.16 -7.14 -3.87
N THR A 108 16.13 -6.54 -4.57
CA THR A 108 16.48 -6.94 -5.94
C THR A 108 17.00 -8.36 -6.00
N ARG A 109 17.91 -8.77 -5.09
CA ARG A 109 18.41 -10.14 -5.01
C ARG A 109 17.32 -11.18 -4.72
N LEU A 110 16.39 -10.85 -3.81
CA LEU A 110 15.27 -11.73 -3.50
C LEU A 110 14.38 -11.92 -4.74
N LEU A 111 14.02 -10.83 -5.42
CA LEU A 111 13.23 -10.86 -6.65
C LEU A 111 13.91 -11.63 -7.78
N GLU A 112 15.20 -11.40 -8.01
CA GLU A 112 15.97 -12.13 -9.02
C GLU A 112 15.93 -13.64 -8.77
N SER A 113 16.13 -14.06 -7.52
CA SER A 113 16.08 -15.47 -7.13
C SER A 113 14.68 -16.07 -7.27
N TRP A 114 13.64 -15.29 -6.92
CA TRP A 114 12.25 -15.70 -6.99
C TRP A 114 11.81 -15.85 -8.46
N VAL A 115 12.02 -14.82 -9.29
CA VAL A 115 11.66 -14.84 -10.72
C VAL A 115 12.36 -15.99 -11.44
N LYS A 116 13.64 -16.25 -11.14
CA LYS A 116 14.36 -17.41 -11.68
C LYS A 116 13.70 -18.73 -11.27
N ARG A 117 13.21 -18.87 -10.03
CA ARG A 117 12.51 -20.07 -9.55
C ARG A 117 11.21 -20.33 -10.30
N LEU A 118 10.54 -19.28 -10.78
CA LEU A 118 9.36 -19.40 -11.62
C LEU A 118 9.67 -19.86 -13.07
N GLY A 119 10.95 -19.95 -13.43
CA GLY A 119 11.42 -20.19 -14.79
C GLY A 119 11.24 -18.97 -15.70
N LEU A 120 11.20 -17.77 -15.12
CA LEU A 120 10.99 -16.49 -15.81
C LEU A 120 12.26 -15.64 -15.80
N SER A 121 12.24 -14.54 -16.56
CA SER A 121 13.32 -13.54 -16.58
C SER A 121 12.81 -12.14 -16.26
N ALA A 122 13.72 -11.15 -16.23
CA ALA A 122 13.37 -9.74 -16.10
C ALA A 122 12.40 -9.26 -17.21
N ASP A 123 12.43 -9.87 -18.40
CA ASP A 123 11.58 -9.50 -19.54
C ASP A 123 10.12 -9.96 -19.37
N ASP A 124 9.83 -10.75 -18.34
CA ASP A 124 8.48 -11.15 -17.96
C ASP A 124 7.85 -10.21 -16.93
N LEU A 125 8.61 -9.26 -16.38
CA LEU A 125 8.10 -8.21 -15.49
C LEU A 125 7.71 -6.97 -16.29
N ASP A 126 6.40 -6.76 -16.46
CA ASP A 126 5.83 -5.62 -17.20
C ASP A 126 5.85 -4.30 -16.40
N CYS A 127 6.50 -4.25 -15.21
CA CYS A 127 6.54 -3.04 -14.38
C CYS A 127 7.52 -1.98 -14.87
N GLY A 128 8.51 -2.37 -15.70
CA GLY A 128 9.55 -1.47 -16.19
C GLY A 128 10.57 -1.05 -15.10
N PRO A 129 11.75 -0.56 -15.51
CA PRO A 129 12.78 -0.10 -14.57
C PRO A 129 12.36 1.19 -13.87
N GLN A 130 12.82 1.37 -12.63
CA GLN A 130 12.58 2.57 -11.82
C GLN A 130 13.87 2.94 -11.08
N VAL A 131 14.20 4.22 -11.00
CA VAL A 131 15.25 4.69 -10.07
C VAL A 131 14.84 4.31 -8.64
N PRO A 132 15.70 3.65 -7.85
CA PRO A 132 15.40 3.30 -6.47
C PRO A 132 14.95 4.53 -5.68
N THR A 133 13.94 4.37 -4.82
CA THR A 133 13.54 5.44 -3.91
C THR A 133 14.46 5.54 -2.70
N ASP A 134 15.26 4.51 -2.44
CA ASP A 134 16.38 4.60 -1.51
C ASP A 134 17.51 5.47 -2.09
N PRO A 135 17.84 6.63 -1.48
CA PRO A 135 18.84 7.54 -2.03
C PRO A 135 20.24 6.94 -2.09
N ASP A 136 20.61 6.07 -1.13
CA ASP A 136 21.94 5.45 -1.13
C ASP A 136 22.07 4.46 -2.29
N THR A 137 21.08 3.57 -2.47
CA THR A 137 21.04 2.63 -3.60
C THR A 137 21.04 3.38 -4.94
N ALA A 138 20.28 4.47 -5.07
CA ALA A 138 20.29 5.29 -6.27
C ALA A 138 21.67 5.93 -6.53
N ALA A 139 22.33 6.45 -5.49
CA ALA A 139 23.67 7.02 -5.59
C ALA A 139 24.73 5.98 -5.96
N ASP A 140 24.62 4.77 -5.42
CA ASP A 140 25.54 3.66 -5.73
C ASP A 140 25.41 3.23 -7.19
N LEU A 141 24.19 3.09 -7.72
CA LEU A 141 23.98 2.80 -9.16
C LEU A 141 24.64 3.86 -10.05
N ILE A 142 24.49 5.14 -9.72
CA ILE A 142 25.11 6.24 -10.46
C ILE A 142 26.64 6.15 -10.38
N ARG A 143 27.19 5.92 -9.19
CA ARG A 143 28.64 5.81 -8.96
C ARG A 143 29.26 4.66 -9.74
N ASP A 144 28.54 3.55 -9.85
CA ASP A 144 28.98 2.34 -10.53
C ASP A 144 28.67 2.36 -12.04
N GLY A 145 28.04 3.42 -12.54
CA GLY A 145 27.67 3.56 -13.95
C GLY A 145 26.59 2.56 -14.40
N GLN A 146 25.76 2.08 -13.46
CA GLN A 146 24.71 1.10 -13.69
C GLN A 146 23.35 1.79 -13.87
N ALA A 147 22.54 1.27 -14.80
CA ALA A 147 21.14 1.68 -14.94
C ALA A 147 20.25 0.86 -13.99
N PRO A 148 19.15 1.45 -13.48
CA PRO A 148 18.15 0.68 -12.75
C PRO A 148 17.53 -0.40 -13.65
N THR A 149 17.18 -1.52 -13.02
CA THR A 149 16.49 -2.66 -13.65
C THR A 149 15.03 -2.75 -13.19
N VAL A 150 14.24 -3.64 -13.80
CA VAL A 150 12.85 -3.92 -13.36
C VAL A 150 12.75 -4.34 -11.89
N PHE A 151 13.80 -4.97 -11.34
CA PHE A 151 13.84 -5.38 -9.93
C PHE A 151 13.95 -4.21 -8.96
N HIS A 152 14.33 -3.02 -9.42
CA HIS A 152 14.34 -1.81 -8.63
C HIS A 152 12.97 -1.12 -8.58
N ASN A 153 12.03 -1.54 -9.45
CA ASN A 153 10.66 -1.03 -9.43
C ASN A 153 9.98 -1.37 -8.12
N THR A 154 9.44 -0.36 -7.44
CA THR A 154 8.76 -0.49 -6.15
C THR A 154 7.64 -1.55 -6.16
N GLY A 155 7.00 -1.77 -7.32
CA GLY A 155 5.94 -2.77 -7.50
C GLY A 155 6.42 -4.16 -7.89
N ALA A 156 7.71 -4.40 -8.13
CA ALA A 156 8.21 -5.66 -8.70
C ALA A 156 7.83 -6.90 -7.88
N GLY A 157 7.77 -6.79 -6.55
CA GLY A 157 7.28 -7.88 -5.68
C GLY A 157 5.81 -8.25 -5.92
N LYS A 158 4.92 -7.27 -6.11
CA LYS A 158 3.52 -7.51 -6.48
C LYS A 158 3.42 -8.25 -7.81
N HIS A 159 4.25 -7.86 -8.79
CA HIS A 159 4.31 -8.52 -10.08
C HIS A 159 4.82 -9.97 -9.96
N ALA A 160 5.87 -10.21 -9.16
CA ALA A 160 6.36 -11.57 -8.91
C ALA A 160 5.32 -12.47 -8.23
N GLY A 161 4.57 -11.93 -7.25
CA GLY A 161 3.45 -12.64 -6.61
C GLY A 161 2.32 -12.99 -7.59
N LEU A 162 1.96 -12.03 -8.44
CA LEU A 162 0.95 -12.24 -9.48
C LEU A 162 1.40 -13.28 -10.51
N LEU A 163 2.65 -13.18 -10.98
CA LEU A 163 3.26 -14.14 -11.91
C LEU A 163 3.35 -15.54 -11.32
N THR A 164 3.65 -15.67 -10.02
CA THR A 164 3.64 -16.97 -9.33
C THR A 164 2.27 -17.62 -9.42
N THR A 165 1.21 -16.84 -9.16
CA THR A 165 -0.18 -17.33 -9.26
C THR A 165 -0.54 -17.69 -10.70
N ILE A 166 -0.13 -16.88 -11.69
CA ILE A 166 -0.33 -17.14 -13.11
C ILE A 166 0.33 -18.46 -13.53
N ARG A 167 1.59 -18.67 -13.13
CA ARG A 167 2.34 -19.90 -13.41
C ARG A 167 1.67 -21.11 -12.75
N HIS A 168 1.25 -20.99 -11.50
CA HIS A 168 0.55 -22.07 -10.79
C HIS A 168 -0.75 -22.49 -11.49
N ARG A 169 -1.48 -21.52 -12.06
CA ARG A 169 -2.77 -21.74 -12.72
C ARG A 169 -2.66 -22.05 -14.22
N ASN A 170 -1.45 -22.14 -14.76
CA ASN A 170 -1.20 -22.33 -16.20
C ASN A 170 -1.86 -21.25 -17.07
N GLU A 171 -1.88 -20.01 -16.57
CA GLU A 171 -2.42 -18.85 -17.30
C GLU A 171 -1.35 -18.19 -18.19
N PRO A 172 -1.75 -17.39 -19.19
CA PRO A 172 -0.80 -16.65 -20.02
C PRO A 172 0.09 -15.72 -19.19
N VAL A 173 1.40 -15.78 -19.41
CA VAL A 173 2.34 -14.88 -18.74
C VAL A 173 2.31 -13.48 -19.35
N LYS A 174 2.15 -13.34 -20.67
CA LYS A 174 2.26 -12.02 -21.33
C LYS A 174 0.97 -11.20 -21.25
N GLY A 175 1.15 -9.92 -20.90
CA GLY A 175 0.08 -8.93 -20.82
C GLY A 175 -0.87 -9.15 -19.64
N TYR A 176 -0.34 -9.69 -18.55
CA TYR A 176 -1.04 -9.82 -17.28
C TYR A 176 -1.43 -8.47 -16.66
N THR A 177 -0.85 -7.37 -17.14
CA THR A 177 -1.20 -5.99 -16.78
C THR A 177 -2.50 -5.50 -17.42
N ARG A 178 -3.01 -6.19 -18.45
CA ARG A 178 -4.30 -5.82 -19.06
C ARG A 178 -5.46 -6.17 -18.12
N PHE A 179 -6.43 -5.26 -18.02
CA PHE A 179 -7.59 -5.42 -17.14
C PHE A 179 -8.40 -6.70 -17.42
N ASP A 180 -8.47 -7.13 -18.68
CA ASP A 180 -9.19 -8.32 -19.13
C ASP A 180 -8.45 -9.64 -18.84
N HIS A 181 -7.20 -9.58 -18.35
CA HIS A 181 -6.43 -10.77 -18.07
C HIS A 181 -7.06 -11.58 -16.91
N PRO A 182 -7.10 -12.92 -16.96
CA PRO A 182 -7.70 -13.75 -15.90
C PRO A 182 -7.17 -13.43 -14.49
N ALA A 183 -5.88 -13.07 -14.40
CA ALA A 183 -5.27 -12.68 -13.14
C ALA A 183 -5.80 -11.35 -12.58
N GLN A 184 -6.10 -10.37 -13.44
CA GLN A 184 -6.69 -9.09 -13.01
C GLN A 184 -8.17 -9.26 -12.63
N GLN A 185 -8.91 -10.07 -13.38
CA GLN A 185 -10.30 -10.42 -13.05
C GLN A 185 -10.40 -11.17 -11.71
N ARG A 186 -9.42 -12.02 -11.39
CA ARG A 186 -9.33 -12.63 -10.06
C ARG A 186 -9.07 -11.61 -8.97
N LEU A 187 -8.16 -10.67 -9.21
CA LEU A 187 -7.88 -9.59 -8.25
C LEU A 187 -9.12 -8.71 -8.04
N LEU A 188 -9.88 -8.39 -9.10
CA LEU A 188 -11.17 -7.70 -8.99
C LEU A 188 -12.11 -8.45 -8.04
N GLY A 189 -12.32 -9.75 -8.25
CA GLY A 189 -13.16 -10.58 -7.37
C GLY A 189 -12.66 -10.67 -5.93
N VAL A 190 -11.34 -10.64 -5.70
CA VAL A 190 -10.78 -10.52 -4.34
C VAL A 190 -11.16 -9.18 -3.71
N LEU A 191 -11.01 -8.08 -4.45
CA LEU A 191 -11.35 -6.74 -3.94
C LEU A 191 -12.85 -6.62 -3.67
N GLU A 192 -13.71 -7.14 -4.53
CA GLU A 192 -15.17 -7.20 -4.31
C GLU A 192 -15.50 -7.98 -3.04
N GLN A 193 -14.94 -9.19 -2.91
CA GLN A 193 -15.17 -10.04 -1.74
C GLN A 193 -14.70 -9.36 -0.45
N MET A 194 -13.51 -8.75 -0.44
CA MET A 194 -12.93 -8.16 0.76
C MET A 194 -13.61 -6.84 1.14
N SER A 195 -13.98 -6.01 0.15
CA SER A 195 -14.60 -4.69 0.37
C SER A 195 -16.12 -4.73 0.50
N GLY A 196 -16.76 -5.84 0.14
CA GLY A 196 -18.22 -5.97 0.10
C GLY A 196 -18.88 -5.09 -0.97
N GLN A 197 -18.13 -4.64 -1.97
CA GLN A 197 -18.61 -3.76 -3.05
C GLN A 197 -18.76 -4.53 -4.37
N ASP A 198 -19.71 -4.10 -5.19
CA ASP A 198 -19.73 -4.42 -6.63
C ASP A 198 -18.77 -3.46 -7.34
N LEU A 199 -17.68 -4.00 -7.87
CA LEU A 199 -16.63 -3.21 -8.54
C LEU A 199 -16.65 -3.43 -10.06
N SER A 200 -17.65 -4.14 -10.59
CA SER A 200 -17.75 -4.47 -12.01
C SER A 200 -17.86 -3.24 -12.92
N GLN A 201 -18.41 -2.14 -12.42
CA GLN A 201 -18.54 -0.85 -13.10
C GLN A 201 -17.72 0.26 -12.44
N ALA A 202 -16.85 -0.08 -11.49
CA ALA A 202 -16.03 0.91 -10.81
C ALA A 202 -15.06 1.58 -11.81
N PRO A 203 -14.78 2.89 -11.65
CA PRO A 203 -13.75 3.55 -12.43
C PRO A 203 -12.40 2.89 -12.15
N TRP A 204 -11.58 2.72 -13.17
CA TRP A 204 -10.24 2.15 -13.01
C TRP A 204 -9.23 2.89 -13.89
N GLY A 205 -7.96 2.80 -13.50
CA GLY A 205 -6.84 3.34 -14.24
C GLY A 205 -5.64 2.40 -14.22
N VAL A 206 -4.53 2.83 -14.81
CA VAL A 206 -3.25 2.10 -14.80
C VAL A 206 -2.33 2.79 -13.78
N ASP A 207 -1.84 2.03 -12.80
CA ASP A 207 -0.86 2.51 -11.82
C ASP A 207 0.53 2.69 -12.48
N HIS A 208 1.45 3.38 -11.83
CA HIS A 208 2.80 3.63 -12.35
C HIS A 208 3.60 2.34 -12.60
N CYS A 209 3.30 1.25 -11.89
CA CYS A 209 3.90 -0.06 -12.13
C CYS A 209 3.21 -0.84 -13.26
N GLY A 210 2.18 -0.28 -13.91
CA GLY A 210 1.48 -0.91 -15.03
C GLY A 210 0.31 -1.82 -14.65
N LEU A 211 0.10 -2.13 -13.37
CA LEU A 211 -1.09 -2.89 -12.93
C LEU A 211 -2.34 -1.99 -12.89
N PRO A 212 -3.54 -2.54 -13.11
CA PRO A 212 -4.78 -1.82 -12.88
C PRO A 212 -4.95 -1.36 -11.42
N THR A 213 -5.52 -0.17 -11.24
CA THR A 213 -5.98 0.35 -9.95
C THR A 213 -7.46 0.70 -10.06
N ILE A 214 -8.28 0.15 -9.18
CA ILE A 214 -9.75 0.27 -9.21
C ILE A 214 -10.19 1.26 -8.14
N GLY A 215 -11.15 2.13 -8.47
CA GLY A 215 -11.73 3.07 -7.54
C GLY A 215 -12.63 2.36 -6.54
N ILE A 216 -12.35 2.54 -5.25
CA ILE A 216 -13.09 1.91 -4.15
C ILE A 216 -13.42 2.99 -3.12
N PRO A 217 -14.65 3.06 -2.57
CA PRO A 217 -14.96 3.93 -1.44
C PRO A 217 -13.92 3.79 -0.32
N LEU A 218 -13.45 4.90 0.26
CA LEU A 218 -12.38 4.86 1.26
C LEU A 218 -12.74 4.00 2.47
N GLU A 219 -13.99 4.05 2.93
CA GLU A 219 -14.49 3.19 4.01
C GLU A 219 -14.48 1.69 3.64
N ALA A 220 -14.75 1.36 2.38
CA ALA A 220 -14.72 -0.02 1.90
C ALA A 220 -13.28 -0.53 1.76
N VAL A 221 -12.32 0.36 1.49
CA VAL A 221 -10.88 0.05 1.61
C VAL A 221 -10.51 -0.25 3.07
N ALA A 222 -10.94 0.57 4.02
CA ALA A 222 -10.69 0.30 5.44
C ALA A 222 -11.32 -1.02 5.89
N TYR A 223 -12.56 -1.30 5.50
CA TYR A 223 -13.23 -2.56 5.80
C TYR A 223 -12.47 -3.77 5.22
N ALA A 224 -12.05 -3.70 3.95
CA ALA A 224 -11.27 -4.76 3.33
C ALA A 224 -9.95 -5.04 4.08
N MET A 225 -9.30 -3.99 4.58
CA MET A 225 -8.08 -4.11 5.39
C MET A 225 -8.38 -4.60 6.82
N ALA A 226 -9.53 -4.28 7.41
CA ALA A 226 -9.94 -4.76 8.73
C ALA A 226 -10.19 -6.28 8.72
N ARG A 227 -10.69 -6.82 7.62
CA ARG A 227 -10.82 -8.27 7.42
C ARG A 227 -9.49 -9.00 7.26
N LEU A 228 -8.38 -8.29 7.04
CA LEU A 228 -7.04 -8.87 7.22
C LEU A 228 -6.66 -8.95 8.71
N ALA A 229 -7.08 -7.97 9.52
CA ALA A 229 -6.83 -7.97 10.97
C ALA A 229 -7.56 -9.12 11.66
N ASP A 230 -8.84 -9.31 11.34
CA ASP A 230 -9.68 -10.35 11.92
C ASP A 230 -10.54 -11.04 10.83
N PRO A 231 -10.06 -12.16 10.25
CA PRO A 231 -10.68 -12.78 9.08
C PRO A 231 -11.80 -13.80 9.43
N VAL A 232 -12.50 -13.63 10.56
CA VAL A 232 -13.49 -14.61 11.06
C VAL A 232 -14.68 -14.85 10.13
N ASP A 233 -15.03 -13.89 9.29
CA ASP A 233 -16.17 -13.96 8.36
C ASP A 233 -15.76 -14.39 6.94
N LEU A 234 -14.49 -14.77 6.75
CA LEU A 234 -13.94 -15.21 5.46
C LEU A 234 -13.96 -16.74 5.33
N PRO A 235 -14.06 -17.28 4.10
CA PRO A 235 -13.87 -18.71 3.86
C PRO A 235 -12.50 -19.19 4.38
N ASP A 236 -12.42 -20.43 4.90
CA ASP A 236 -11.23 -20.98 5.56
C ASP A 236 -9.91 -20.74 4.80
N ALA A 237 -9.90 -20.97 3.49
CA ALA A 237 -8.72 -20.75 2.65
C ALA A 237 -8.27 -19.27 2.64
N ARG A 238 -9.23 -18.35 2.57
CA ARG A 238 -8.99 -16.90 2.57
C ARG A 238 -8.59 -16.40 3.96
N ALA A 239 -9.21 -16.93 5.01
CA ALA A 239 -8.83 -16.60 6.38
C ALA A 239 -7.40 -17.08 6.71
N SER A 240 -7.04 -18.28 6.27
CA SER A 240 -5.66 -18.80 6.37
C SER A 240 -4.67 -17.92 5.61
N ALA A 241 -5.02 -17.50 4.39
CA ALA A 241 -4.21 -16.58 3.59
C ALA A 241 -4.00 -15.22 4.28
N ALA A 242 -5.05 -14.61 4.81
CA ALA A 242 -4.98 -13.35 5.55
C ALA A 242 -4.03 -13.47 6.75
N ASN A 243 -4.16 -14.53 7.54
CA ASN A 243 -3.28 -14.80 8.69
C ASN A 243 -1.80 -14.96 8.29
N ARG A 244 -1.52 -15.66 7.18
CA ARG A 244 -0.15 -15.81 6.66
C ARG A 244 0.43 -14.48 6.19
N ILE A 245 -0.38 -13.64 5.53
CA ILE A 245 0.02 -12.30 5.08
C ILE A 245 0.34 -11.41 6.28
N VAL A 246 -0.55 -11.35 7.28
CA VAL A 246 -0.32 -10.58 8.52
C VAL A 246 0.97 -11.02 9.20
N LYS A 247 1.23 -12.33 9.29
CA LYS A 247 2.47 -12.88 9.84
C LYS A 247 3.71 -12.43 9.07
N ALA A 248 3.70 -12.56 7.74
CA ALA A 248 4.83 -12.19 6.89
C ALA A 248 5.11 -10.68 6.92
N TRP A 249 4.05 -9.87 6.84
CA TRP A 249 4.10 -8.42 6.91
C TRP A 249 4.70 -7.96 8.24
N LYS A 250 4.26 -8.56 9.35
CA LYS A 250 4.80 -8.32 10.69
C LYS A 250 6.29 -8.67 10.81
N ALA A 251 6.71 -9.79 10.22
CA ALA A 251 8.07 -10.31 10.35
C ALA A 251 9.10 -9.55 9.48
N HIS A 252 8.66 -8.92 8.39
CA HIS A 252 9.56 -8.36 7.38
C HIS A 252 9.24 -6.91 7.01
N PRO A 253 9.15 -5.96 7.97
CA PRO A 253 8.81 -4.56 7.68
C PRO A 253 9.75 -3.92 6.65
N HIS A 254 11.04 -4.24 6.72
CA HIS A 254 12.03 -3.74 5.76
C HIS A 254 11.77 -4.17 4.32
N LEU A 255 11.23 -5.38 4.08
CA LEU A 255 10.88 -5.82 2.72
C LEU A 255 9.66 -5.09 2.16
N ILE A 256 8.82 -4.53 3.02
CA ILE A 256 7.56 -3.88 2.64
C ILE A 256 7.82 -2.45 2.14
N GLY A 257 8.54 -1.65 2.95
CA GLY A 257 8.75 -0.23 2.68
C GLY A 257 10.20 0.17 2.42
N GLY A 258 11.17 -0.73 2.61
CA GLY A 258 12.60 -0.39 2.63
C GLY A 258 13.06 0.30 3.91
N LYS A 259 14.38 0.50 4.04
CA LYS A 259 14.96 1.21 5.20
C LYS A 259 14.39 2.62 5.32
N ASP A 260 14.22 3.07 6.56
CA ASP A 260 13.79 4.41 6.96
C ASP A 260 12.41 4.89 6.49
N SER A 261 11.68 4.09 5.70
CA SER A 261 10.29 4.40 5.34
C SER A 261 9.39 4.47 6.56
N PHE A 262 8.33 5.30 6.48
CA PHE A 262 7.30 5.38 7.51
C PHE A 262 6.75 3.99 7.88
N ASP A 263 6.40 3.18 6.87
CA ASP A 263 5.92 1.80 7.01
C ASP A 263 6.86 0.98 7.91
N THR A 264 8.16 0.95 7.57
CA THR A 264 9.18 0.19 8.31
C THR A 264 9.34 0.70 9.73
N ARG A 265 9.49 2.03 9.90
CA ARG A 265 9.75 2.65 11.19
C ARG A 265 8.59 2.46 12.16
N MET A 266 7.35 2.64 11.69
CA MET A 266 6.15 2.46 12.51
C MET A 266 5.95 0.99 12.92
N MET A 267 6.13 0.05 11.97
CA MET A 267 6.04 -1.39 12.28
C MET A 267 7.11 -1.85 13.26
N GLN A 268 8.34 -1.34 13.15
CA GLN A 268 9.43 -1.65 14.10
C GLN A 268 9.17 -1.05 15.48
N ALA A 269 8.80 0.23 15.56
CA ALA A 269 8.51 0.90 16.83
C ALA A 269 7.35 0.24 17.59
N SER A 270 6.30 -0.16 16.86
CA SER A 270 5.15 -0.87 17.42
C SER A 270 5.43 -2.34 17.77
N GLY A 271 6.59 -2.91 17.42
CA GLY A 271 6.84 -4.35 17.58
C GLY A 271 5.86 -5.20 16.74
N GLY A 272 5.39 -4.65 15.62
CA GLY A 272 4.42 -5.29 14.76
C GLY A 272 3.01 -5.40 15.36
N ARG A 273 2.65 -4.48 16.27
CA ARG A 273 1.27 -4.29 16.73
C ARG A 273 0.41 -3.57 15.69
N VAL A 274 1.03 -2.73 14.87
CA VAL A 274 0.38 -2.01 13.77
C VAL A 274 1.12 -2.36 12.48
N LEU A 275 0.39 -2.76 11.45
CA LEU A 275 0.92 -3.05 10.12
C LEU A 275 0.52 -1.93 9.17
N VAL A 276 1.50 -1.20 8.63
CA VAL A 276 1.25 -0.01 7.81
C VAL A 276 1.66 -0.27 6.37
N LYS A 277 0.82 0.17 5.43
CA LYS A 277 1.16 0.24 4.01
C LYS A 277 0.83 1.60 3.44
N SER A 278 1.88 2.34 3.09
CA SER A 278 1.78 3.56 2.31
C SER A 278 1.54 3.28 0.83
N GLY A 279 0.76 4.12 0.18
CA GLY A 279 0.59 4.20 -1.27
C GLY A 279 0.95 5.59 -1.82
N ALA A 280 1.14 5.67 -3.13
CA ALA A 280 1.36 6.94 -3.83
C ALA A 280 0.10 7.82 -3.79
N GLU A 281 0.24 9.12 -4.05
CA GLU A 281 -0.89 10.07 -4.02
C GLU A 281 -1.60 10.10 -2.67
N GLY A 282 -0.84 10.12 -1.57
CA GLY A 282 -1.37 10.42 -0.23
C GLY A 282 -2.33 9.38 0.36
N ILE A 283 -2.42 8.18 -0.21
CA ILE A 283 -3.21 7.07 0.34
C ILE A 283 -2.36 6.22 1.29
N ALA A 284 -2.89 5.80 2.43
CA ALA A 284 -2.28 4.81 3.30
C ALA A 284 -3.34 3.95 4.01
N CYS A 285 -2.93 2.76 4.43
CA CYS A 285 -3.72 1.90 5.30
C CYS A 285 -2.89 1.43 6.50
N ALA A 286 -3.56 1.25 7.64
CA ALA A 286 -3.01 0.58 8.81
C ALA A 286 -3.95 -0.53 9.28
N VAL A 287 -3.39 -1.69 9.62
CA VAL A 287 -4.12 -2.85 10.14
C VAL A 287 -3.66 -3.11 11.56
N LEU A 288 -4.62 -3.28 12.47
CA LEU A 288 -4.40 -3.51 13.90
C LEU A 288 -5.00 -4.88 14.27
N PRO A 289 -4.23 -5.99 14.11
CA PRO A 289 -4.79 -7.35 14.21
C PRO A 289 -5.36 -7.70 15.59
N LYS A 290 -4.80 -7.14 16.67
CA LYS A 290 -5.29 -7.45 18.02
C LYS A 290 -6.63 -6.76 18.30
N GLU A 291 -6.82 -5.58 17.75
CA GLU A 291 -8.00 -4.76 17.91
C GLU A 291 -9.09 -5.12 16.89
N GLY A 292 -8.76 -5.84 15.82
CA GLY A 292 -9.73 -6.24 14.77
C GLY A 292 -10.16 -5.08 13.88
N VAL A 293 -9.33 -4.04 13.77
CA VAL A 293 -9.66 -2.80 13.05
C VAL A 293 -8.61 -2.43 12.00
N ALA A 294 -9.01 -1.58 11.07
CA ALA A 294 -8.11 -0.93 10.14
C ALA A 294 -8.47 0.53 9.86
N ILE A 295 -7.45 1.30 9.53
CA ILE A 295 -7.54 2.71 9.14
C ILE A 295 -7.27 2.80 7.64
N ALA A 296 -8.09 3.58 6.92
CA ALA A 296 -7.74 4.07 5.58
C ALA A 296 -7.71 5.60 5.58
N LEU A 297 -6.69 6.17 4.94
CA LEU A 297 -6.40 7.60 4.89
C LEU A 297 -6.12 8.02 3.45
N LYS A 298 -6.68 9.17 3.04
CA LYS A 298 -6.36 9.86 1.78
C LYS A 298 -6.09 11.34 2.04
N ILE A 299 -4.89 11.81 1.74
CA ILE A 299 -4.58 13.25 1.63
C ILE A 299 -4.98 13.75 0.24
N GLU A 300 -5.70 14.86 0.16
CA GLU A 300 -6.29 15.34 -1.10
C GLU A 300 -5.24 15.74 -2.14
N ASP A 301 -4.19 16.45 -1.72
CA ASP A 301 -3.11 16.90 -2.61
C ASP A 301 -2.05 15.81 -2.91
N GLY A 302 -2.26 14.60 -2.42
CA GLY A 302 -1.37 13.46 -2.65
C GLY A 302 -0.06 13.48 -1.86
N SER A 303 0.10 14.42 -0.92
CA SER A 303 1.34 14.64 -0.17
C SER A 303 1.73 13.47 0.75
N ALA A 304 2.90 12.88 0.51
CA ALA A 304 3.47 11.84 1.37
C ALA A 304 3.85 12.37 2.76
N ARG A 305 4.41 13.59 2.84
CA ARG A 305 4.81 14.21 4.13
C ARG A 305 3.61 14.42 5.06
N ALA A 306 2.43 14.66 4.49
CA ALA A 306 1.19 14.80 5.25
C ALA A 306 0.58 13.44 5.60
N ARG A 307 0.59 12.50 4.64
CA ARG A 307 0.07 11.14 4.83
C ARG A 307 0.72 10.45 6.03
N ASP A 308 2.04 10.55 6.15
CA ASP A 308 2.79 9.86 7.20
C ASP A 308 2.46 10.41 8.59
N VAL A 309 2.46 11.74 8.75
CA VAL A 309 2.08 12.40 10.01
C VAL A 309 0.62 12.14 10.38
N ALA A 310 -0.29 12.24 9.41
CA ALA A 310 -1.71 11.95 9.63
C ALA A 310 -1.95 10.49 10.04
N MET A 311 -1.26 9.54 9.40
CA MET A 311 -1.37 8.13 9.76
C MET A 311 -0.82 7.87 11.17
N ALA A 312 0.31 8.49 11.55
CA ALA A 312 0.83 8.38 12.91
C ALA A 312 -0.17 8.90 13.95
N ALA A 313 -0.79 10.07 13.69
CA ALA A 313 -1.77 10.65 14.57
C ALA A 313 -3.04 9.80 14.71
N LEU A 314 -3.53 9.22 13.61
CA LEU A 314 -4.66 8.29 13.61
C LEU A 314 -4.35 7.03 14.41
N ILE A 315 -3.17 6.43 14.22
CA ILE A 315 -2.72 5.27 15.00
C ILE A 315 -2.64 5.64 16.48
N ARG A 316 -2.15 6.85 16.82
CA ARG A 316 -2.07 7.32 18.22
C ARG A 316 -3.44 7.39 18.88
N ALA A 317 -4.43 7.90 18.17
CA ALA A 317 -5.78 8.02 18.70
C ALA A 317 -6.44 6.67 19.00
N THR A 318 -6.02 5.57 18.38
CA THR A 318 -6.57 4.23 18.68
C THR A 318 -6.17 3.67 20.05
N ASP A 319 -5.21 4.30 20.75
CA ASP A 319 -4.60 3.79 21.99
C ASP A 319 -4.02 2.35 21.86
N ALA A 320 -3.79 1.88 20.64
CA ALA A 320 -3.27 0.54 20.39
C ALA A 320 -1.79 0.39 20.78
N LEU A 321 -1.06 1.49 20.96
CA LEU A 321 0.35 1.49 21.34
C LEU A 321 0.54 2.18 22.69
N ASN A 322 1.41 1.61 23.52
CA ASN A 322 1.78 2.22 24.80
C ASN A 322 2.81 3.34 24.62
N GLU A 323 3.06 4.12 25.68
CA GLU A 323 4.02 5.23 25.67
C GLU A 323 5.46 4.80 25.32
N GLU A 324 5.88 3.60 25.72
CA GLU A 324 7.20 3.08 25.37
C GLU A 324 7.33 2.87 23.85
N GLN A 325 6.31 2.29 23.22
CA GLN A 325 6.26 2.11 21.77
C GLN A 325 6.22 3.44 21.04
N TRP A 326 5.44 4.41 21.54
CA TRP A 326 5.39 5.76 20.97
C TRP A 326 6.70 6.53 21.11
N SER A 327 7.43 6.35 22.22
CA SER A 327 8.73 7.01 22.41
C SER A 327 9.75 6.64 21.30
N ARG A 328 9.62 5.45 20.70
CA ARG A 328 10.46 4.97 19.59
C ARG A 328 10.05 5.53 18.22
N ALA A 329 8.87 6.14 18.13
CA ALA A 329 8.27 6.69 16.91
C ALA A 329 7.81 8.15 17.10
N ALA A 330 8.33 8.85 18.12
CA ALA A 330 7.86 10.19 18.47
C ALA A 330 8.06 11.20 17.33
N ASP A 331 9.13 11.03 16.55
CA ASP A 331 9.45 11.86 15.39
C ASP A 331 8.61 11.54 14.15
N LEU A 332 7.75 10.51 14.20
CA LEU A 332 6.73 10.26 13.17
C LEU A 332 5.47 11.11 13.39
N LEU A 333 5.23 11.57 14.62
CA LEU A 333 4.08 12.44 14.96
C LEU A 333 4.37 13.91 14.69
N ILE A 334 5.61 14.33 14.95
CA ILE A 334 6.08 15.71 14.77
C ILE A 334 7.39 15.64 14.01
N VAL A 335 7.34 16.01 12.73
CA VAL A 335 8.51 15.96 11.83
C VAL A 335 9.14 17.35 11.74
N PRO A 336 10.39 17.54 12.19
CA PRO A 336 11.03 18.85 12.15
C PRO A 336 11.32 19.28 10.71
N GLN A 337 11.03 20.55 10.41
CA GLN A 337 11.46 21.23 9.19
C GLN A 337 12.85 21.82 9.42
N LEU A 338 13.84 21.33 8.68
CA LEU A 338 15.22 21.80 8.80
C LEU A 338 15.57 22.78 7.68
N ASN A 339 16.29 23.85 8.00
CA ASN A 339 16.93 24.67 6.97
C ASN A 339 18.17 23.97 6.39
N ARG A 340 18.79 24.57 5.37
CA ARG A 340 19.97 24.00 4.70
C ARG A 340 21.20 23.83 5.61
N ALA A 341 21.24 24.51 6.74
CA ALA A 341 22.29 24.38 7.75
C ALA A 341 21.92 23.38 8.87
N GLY A 342 20.82 22.64 8.72
CA GLY A 342 20.36 21.63 9.69
C GLY A 342 19.67 22.17 10.93
N ARG A 343 19.29 23.46 10.96
CA ARG A 343 18.57 24.05 12.10
C ARG A 343 17.07 23.90 11.90
N GLU A 344 16.35 23.55 12.95
CA GLU A 344 14.89 23.52 12.94
C GLU A 344 14.33 24.93 12.72
N VAL A 345 13.37 25.03 11.80
CA VAL A 345 12.70 26.28 11.42
C VAL A 345 11.18 26.15 11.43
N GLY A 346 10.65 25.02 11.89
CA GLY A 346 9.23 24.70 11.94
C GLY A 346 9.02 23.19 12.05
N VAL A 347 7.77 22.75 11.97
CA VAL A 347 7.40 21.34 12.07
C VAL A 347 6.27 20.98 11.10
N ILE A 348 6.13 19.69 10.80
CA ILE A 348 4.93 19.09 10.23
C ILE A 348 4.27 18.28 11.35
N GLN A 349 3.01 18.56 11.65
CA GLN A 349 2.29 17.87 12.73
C GLN A 349 0.79 17.78 12.42
N ALA A 350 0.09 16.92 13.15
CA ALA A 350 -1.36 16.87 13.10
C ALA A 350 -1.96 18.24 13.43
N ALA A 351 -3.07 18.58 12.76
CA ALA A 351 -3.78 19.83 13.00
C ALA A 351 -4.31 19.90 14.43
N GLU A 352 -4.40 21.11 14.99
CA GLU A 352 -4.93 21.30 16.33
C GLU A 352 -6.36 20.73 16.44
N GLY A 353 -6.60 19.92 17.48
CA GLY A 353 -7.90 19.28 17.69
C GLY A 353 -8.20 18.11 16.74
N TRP A 354 -7.21 17.59 15.99
CA TRP A 354 -7.37 16.40 15.15
C TRP A 354 -6.26 15.36 15.42
N PRO A 355 -6.56 14.05 15.35
CA PRO A 355 -7.88 13.43 15.24
C PRO A 355 -8.58 13.32 16.60
N VAL A 356 -9.88 13.60 16.63
CA VAL A 356 -10.76 13.27 17.76
C VAL A 356 -11.58 12.04 17.36
N LEU A 357 -11.46 10.96 18.13
CA LEU A 357 -12.41 9.86 18.08
C LEU A 357 -13.61 10.27 18.94
N GLU A 358 -14.76 10.50 18.32
CA GLU A 358 -15.99 10.68 19.08
C GLU A 358 -16.31 9.35 19.79
N ALA A 359 -16.57 9.43 21.09
CA ALA A 359 -16.79 8.27 21.97
C ALA A 359 -18.19 7.67 21.85
#